data_AF-A0A949AL68-F1
#
_entry.id   AF-A0A949AL68-F1
#
_cell.length_a   1.000
_cell.length_b   1.000
_cell.length_c   1.000
_cell.angle_alpha   90.00
_cell.angle_beta   90.00
_cell.angle_gamma   90.00
#
_symmetry.space_group_name_H-M   'P 1'
#
loop_
_entity.id
_entity.type
_entity.pdbx_description
1 polymer ?
#
loop_
_entity_poly.entity_id
_entity_poly.type
_entity_poly.pdbx_seq_one_letter_code
_entity_poly.pdbx_strand_id
1 'polypeptide(L)' 'KENLKIFETILDGERGPKRDIVLINAAYALYIANKAKSINEGLGLARESIDSGKARKKLEDLKNFTERIPLVNKGNLN' A
#
# COMPACT_ATOMS: atom_id res chain seq x y z
N LYS A 1 16.55 4.77 7.07
CA LYS A 1 15.39 5.25 7.89
C LYS A 1 14.50 6.22 7.11
N GLU A 2 15.05 7.07 6.25
CA GLU A 2 14.28 8.04 5.45
C GLU A 2 13.19 7.41 4.56
N ASN A 3 13.51 6.33 3.84
CA ASN A 3 12.53 5.65 2.98
C ASN A 3 11.31 5.12 3.75
N LEU A 4 11.51 4.62 4.97
CA LEU A 4 10.42 4.15 5.82
C LEU A 4 9.49 5.31 6.19
N LYS A 5 10.06 6.46 6.57
CA LYS A 5 9.30 7.66 6.91
C LYS A 5 8.49 8.16 5.71
N ILE A 6 9.09 8.21 4.52
CA ILE A 6 8.39 8.58 3.27
C ILE A 6 7.20 7.64 3.02
N PHE A 7 7.41 6.34 3.18
CA PHE A 7 6.35 5.36 2.99
C PHE A 7 5.21 5.53 3.99
N GLU A 8 5.52 5.73 5.28
CA GLU A 8 4.53 5.99 6.33
C GLU A 8 3.71 7.24 6.05
N THR A 9 4.34 8.35 5.66
CA THR A 9 3.60 9.59 5.40
C THR A 9 2.72 9.50 4.15
N ILE A 10 3.13 8.76 3.12
CA ILE A 10 2.26 8.46 1.98
C ILE A 10 1.01 7.69 2.43
N LEU A 11 1.17 6.70 3.32
CA LEU A 11 0.03 5.95 3.87
C LEU A 11 -0.87 6.78 4.79
N ASP A 12 -0.32 7.84 5.39
CA ASP A 12 -1.09 8.83 6.17
C ASP A 12 -1.79 9.88 5.29
N GLY A 13 -1.67 9.77 3.97
CA GLY A 13 -2.33 10.66 3.02
C GLY A 13 -1.57 11.96 2.72
N GLU A 14 -0.29 12.06 3.10
CA GLU A 14 0.53 13.23 2.76
C GLU A 14 0.55 13.44 1.24
N ARG A 15 0.16 14.65 0.81
CA ARG A 15 0.12 15.01 -0.61
C ARG A 15 1.49 15.45 -1.10
N GLY A 16 1.82 15.08 -2.33
CA GLY A 16 3.03 15.54 -3.02
C GLY A 16 3.51 14.54 -4.06
N PRO A 17 4.61 14.87 -4.78
CA PRO A 17 5.07 14.09 -5.93
C PRO A 17 5.34 12.61 -5.64
N LYS A 18 5.79 12.30 -4.42
CA LYS A 18 6.04 10.92 -3.98
C LYS A 18 4.75 10.11 -3.83
N ARG A 19 3.66 10.72 -3.35
CA ARG A 19 2.34 10.08 -3.32
C ARG A 19 1.76 9.97 -4.73
N ASP A 20 1.95 10.98 -5.56
CA ASP A 20 1.38 11.00 -6.92
C ASP A 20 1.90 9.83 -7.77
N ILE A 21 3.20 9.52 -7.71
CA ILE A 21 3.75 8.37 -8.44
C ILE A 21 3.22 7.03 -7.91
N VAL A 22 2.98 6.91 -6.59
CA VAL A 22 2.38 5.71 -5.99
C VAL A 22 0.93 5.54 -6.46
N LEU A 23 0.15 6.63 -6.47
CA LEU A 23 -1.23 6.61 -6.94
C LEU A 23 -1.33 6.22 -8.42
N ILE A 24 -0.43 6.73 -9.26
CA ILE A 24 -0.39 6.39 -10.68
C ILE A 24 -0.10 4.89 -10.86
N ASN A 25 0.94 4.36 -10.20
CA ASN A 25 1.28 2.94 -10.29
C ASN A 25 0.14 2.05 -9.78
N ALA A 26 -0.52 2.43 -8.69
CA ALA A 26 -1.68 1.72 -8.16
C ALA A 26 -2.87 1.77 -9.12
N ALA A 27 -3.14 2.92 -9.76
CA ALA A 27 -4.21 3.05 -10.74
C ALA A 27 -4.02 2.12 -11.94
N TYR A 28 -2.81 2.05 -12.50
CA TYR A 28 -2.49 1.11 -13.58
C TYR A 28 -2.61 -0.34 -13.12
N ALA A 29 -2.12 -0.68 -11.93
CA ALA A 29 -2.26 -2.03 -11.39
C ALA A 29 -3.74 -2.43 -11.22
N LEU A 30 -4.58 -1.53 -10.70
CA LEU A 30 -6.02 -1.74 -10.55
C LEU A 30 -6.72 -1.92 -11.90
N TYR A 31 -6.35 -1.14 -12.90
CA TYR A 31 -6.88 -1.28 -14.26
C TYR A 31 -6.51 -2.63 -14.89
N ILE A 32 -5.21 -3.00 -14.86
CA ILE A 32 -4.72 -4.28 -15.41
C ILE A 32 -5.36 -5.48 -14.69
N ALA A 33 -5.64 -5.36 -13.39
CA ALA A 33 -6.32 -6.38 -12.60
C ALA A 33 -7.86 -6.42 -12.79
N ASN A 34 -8.42 -5.66 -13.75
CA ASN A 34 -9.85 -5.51 -13.99
C ASN A 34 -10.64 -5.06 -12.73
N LYS A 35 -10.01 -4.24 -11.87
CA LYS A 35 -10.64 -3.63 -10.68
C LYS A 35 -11.11 -2.19 -10.92
N ALA A 36 -10.68 -1.57 -12.02
CA ALA A 36 -11.14 -0.28 -12.49
C ALA A 36 -11.42 -0.37 -14.01
N LYS A 37 -12.45 0.31 -14.51
CA LYS A 37 -12.80 0.35 -15.94
C LYS A 37 -11.96 1.35 -16.74
N SER A 38 -11.23 2.22 -16.05
CA SER A 38 -10.31 3.19 -16.66
C SER A 38 -9.19 3.57 -15.69
N ILE A 39 -8.13 4.20 -16.21
CA ILE A 39 -7.04 4.75 -15.37
C ILE A 39 -7.56 5.84 -14.42
N ASN A 40 -8.51 6.67 -14.87
CA ASN A 40 -9.11 7.72 -14.03
C ASN A 40 -9.91 7.14 -12.86
N GLU A 41 -10.68 6.08 -13.10
CA GLU A 41 -11.34 5.34 -12.03
C GLU A 41 -10.31 4.69 -11.08
N GLY A 42 -9.25 4.09 -11.64
CA GLY A 42 -8.16 3.52 -10.86
C GLY A 42 -7.47 4.54 -9.96
N LEU A 43 -7.27 5.77 -10.43
CA LEU A 43 -6.74 6.88 -9.63
C LEU A 43 -7.69 7.27 -8.49
N GLY A 44 -9.00 7.28 -8.76
CA GLY A 44 -10.03 7.49 -7.75
C GLY A 44 -9.96 6.45 -6.63
N LEU A 45 -9.93 5.17 -7.01
CA LEU A 45 -9.83 4.05 -6.08
C LEU A 45 -8.51 4.04 -5.30
N ALA A 46 -7.39 4.36 -5.94
CA ALA A 46 -6.10 4.45 -5.28
C ALA A 46 -6.07 5.58 -4.24
N ARG A 47 -6.63 6.76 -4.58
CA ARG A 47 -6.78 7.88 -3.65
C ARG A 47 -7.67 7.51 -2.47
N GLU A 48 -8.83 6.93 -2.74
CA GLU A 48 -9.75 6.48 -1.70
C GLU A 48 -9.06 5.48 -0.76
N SER A 49 -8.31 4.51 -1.30
CA SER A 49 -7.60 3.50 -0.51
C SER A 49 -6.60 4.13 0.47
N ILE A 50 -5.84 5.14 0.04
CA ILE A 50 -4.90 5.87 0.91
C ILE A 50 -5.67 6.77 1.89
N ASP A 51 -6.53 7.65 1.38
CA ASP A 51 -7.12 8.75 2.16
C ASP A 51 -8.13 8.24 3.21
N SER A 52 -8.74 7.07 2.98
CA SER A 52 -9.61 6.41 3.97
C SER A 52 -8.85 5.56 4.99
N GLY A 53 -7.53 5.43 4.86
CA GLY A 53 -6.70 4.56 5.71
C GLY A 53 -6.82 3.06 5.41
N LYS A 54 -7.59 2.65 4.39
CA LYS A 54 -7.72 1.23 3.98
C LYS A 54 -6.37 0.61 3.62
N ALA A 55 -5.49 1.36 2.95
CA ALA A 55 -4.14 0.92 2.61
C ALA A 55 -3.30 0.62 3.86
N ARG A 56 -3.32 1.53 4.85
CA ARG A 56 -2.64 1.34 6.15
C ARG A 56 -3.18 0.13 6.90
N LYS A 57 -4.50 0.01 7.01
CA LYS A 57 -5.14 -1.16 7.62
C LYS A 57 -4.75 -2.48 6.93
N LYS A 58 -4.63 -2.50 5.60
CA LYS A 58 -4.20 -3.70 4.87
C LYS A 58 -2.75 -4.08 5.15
N LEU A 59 -1.86 -3.10 5.31
CA LEU A 59 -0.48 -3.35 5.74
C LEU A 59 -0.42 -3.95 7.14
N GLU A 60 -1.20 -3.42 8.08
CA GLU A 60 -1.31 -3.95 9.45
C GLU A 60 -1.86 -5.38 9.46
N ASP A 61 -2.92 -5.63 8.68
CA ASP A 61 -3.47 -6.98 8.48
C ASP A 61 -2.37 -7.95 7.97
N LEU A 62 -1.58 -7.52 6.98
CA LEU A 62 -0.51 -8.32 6.40
C LEU A 62 0.61 -8.60 7.41
N LYS A 63 1.04 -7.59 8.16
CA LYS A 63 2.03 -7.75 9.23
C LYS A 63 1.58 -8.79 10.24
N ASN A 64 0.37 -8.62 10.78
CA ASN A 64 -0.23 -9.53 11.74
C ASN A 64 -0.36 -10.96 11.18
N PHE A 65 -0.69 -11.08 9.89
CA PHE A 65 -0.77 -12.37 9.23
C PHE A 65 0.60 -13.05 9.14
N THR A 66 1.64 -12.31 8.73
CA THR A 66 3.00 -12.86 8.60
C THR A 66 3.62 -13.25 9.94
N GLU A 67 3.31 -12.54 11.02
CA GLU A 67 3.78 -12.87 12.39
C GLU A 67 3.11 -14.15 12.94
N ARG A 68 1.92 -14.51 12.44
CA ARG A 68 1.19 -15.71 12.86
C ARG A 68 1.57 -16.95 12.06
N ILE A 69 2.34 -16.84 10.97
CA ILE A 69 2.80 -17.98 10.19
C ILE A 69 4.08 -18.54 10.82
N PRO A 70 4.09 -19.80 11.32
CA PRO A 70 5.25 -20.40 12.00
C PRO A 70 6.52 -20.49 11.15
N LEU A 71 6.39 -20.43 9.82
CA LEU A 71 7.50 -20.54 8.88
C LEU A 71 8.40 -19.30 8.84
N VAL A 72 7.94 -18.14 9.33
CA VAL A 72 8.76 -16.91 9.43
C VAL A 72 9.54 -16.87 10.75
N ASN A 73 9.28 -17.80 11.68
CA ASN A 73 9.89 -17.84 13.02
C ASN A 73 11.07 -18.81 13.16
N LYS A 74 11.75 -19.17 12.05
CA LYS A 74 13.03 -19.90 12.06
C LYS A 74 14.19 -18.97 11.69
N GLY A 75 14.34 -17.89 12.46
CA GLY A 75 15.54 -17.06 12.50
C GLY A 75 16.48 -17.40 13.67
N ASN A 76 16.19 -18.44 14.46
CA ASN A 76 17.18 -19.09 15.33
C ASN A 76 17.92 -20.17 14.52
N LEU A 77 18.83 -19.72 13.66
CA LEU A 77 20.00 -20.51 13.30
C LEU A 77 21.13 -19.97 14.18
N ASN A 78 21.50 -20.78 15.17
CA ASN A 78 22.83 -20.71 15.79
C ASN A 78 23.89 -20.98 14.73
#